data_AF-A0A2G6E8T5-F1
#
_entry.id   AF-A0A2G6E8T5-F1
#
_cell.length_a   1.000
_cell.length_b   1.000
_cell.length_c   1.000
_cell.angle_alpha   90.00
_cell.angle_beta   90.00
_cell.angle_gamma   90.00
#
_symmetry.space_group_name_H-M   'P 1'
#
loop_
_entity.id
_entity.type
_entity.pdbx_description
1 polymer ?
#
loop_
_entity_poly.entity_id
_entity_poly.type
_entity_poly.pdbx_seq_one_letter_code
_entity_poly.pdbx_strand_id
1 'polypeptide(L)'
;MLAGLLNVCSVQAPAGPGSCEQFEFPFTRDGELDWPHRVKVLRQDSLVYADEDVDTPLKDVSLDFNSSLKVVTARDKRLFVRRPDSNDALGWIERSDLLCSVTPLISESGLEQKFYAFTKADELGNPPQTGHVYTVPETNSIDGDIAALDRLKTFYGYTVFDRDTDAGTYLLAEVQQIDEVSNLLGWFPAKDGVLWDSAYGLRPASERTICAYLSLEDARQQRHCQPIQGGARWYRFQERLPLLDRVEDNGKPLYRVLLSFYQIVMPFERLYQHVSVGYIPVSDEIAEDVYLTSSEMEKWKDLLQLFDALETVSRTELRTAFVNGFTNSIERIFRKALYGNTHVPLSEFLQQACGLVVRQDSPLFCYSIDNLSDPLVVPDCELTRLRLWGKAHADMLEIVSYGTKRPEYEYEKLSETCPSADHIPIVSGEIEAHPLGDADMRYDHRFQGSHIYWVPKEFLP
;
A
#
# COMPACT_ATOMS: atom_id res chain seq x y z
N MET A 1 -23.66 -1.83 -37.68
CA MET A 1 -22.25 -1.63 -37.24
C MET A 1 -22.29 -1.14 -35.81
N LEU A 2 -22.25 -2.07 -34.86
CA LEU A 2 -22.13 -1.79 -33.44
C LEU A 2 -20.77 -2.35 -33.03
N ALA A 3 -19.82 -1.46 -32.75
CA ALA A 3 -18.51 -1.83 -32.24
C ALA A 3 -18.67 -2.22 -30.78
N GLY A 4 -18.50 -3.52 -30.49
CA GLY A 4 -18.37 -4.02 -29.13
C GLY A 4 -17.01 -3.61 -28.57
N LEU A 5 -17.04 -2.74 -27.56
CA LEU A 5 -15.90 -2.51 -26.69
C LEU A 5 -15.70 -3.79 -25.87
N LEU A 6 -14.67 -4.56 -26.23
CA LEU A 6 -14.17 -5.68 -25.42
C LEU A 6 -13.63 -5.10 -24.13
N ASN A 7 -14.43 -5.25 -23.08
CA ASN A 7 -14.09 -4.93 -21.71
C ASN A 7 -13.22 -6.08 -21.20
N VAL A 8 -11.90 -5.98 -21.41
CA VAL A 8 -10.95 -6.93 -20.82
C VAL A 8 -10.88 -6.63 -19.33
N CYS A 9 -11.64 -7.41 -18.56
CA CYS A 9 -11.51 -7.49 -17.11
C CYS A 9 -10.17 -8.13 -16.80
N SER A 10 -9.18 -7.33 -16.43
CA SER A 10 -8.10 -7.80 -15.58
C SER A 10 -8.70 -8.00 -14.19
N VAL A 11 -9.31 -9.18 -13.96
CA VAL A 11 -9.57 -9.65 -12.60
C VAL A 11 -8.19 -9.98 -12.05
N GLN A 12 -7.56 -9.02 -11.39
CA GLN A 12 -6.38 -9.33 -10.58
C GLN A 12 -6.88 -10.27 -9.49
N ALA A 13 -6.56 -11.56 -9.63
CA ALA A 13 -6.75 -12.54 -8.57
C ALA A 13 -6.13 -11.98 -7.26
N PRO A 14 -6.72 -12.26 -6.09
CA PRO A 14 -6.10 -11.91 -4.81
C PRO A 14 -4.66 -12.43 -4.84
N ALA A 15 -3.69 -11.57 -4.54
CA ALA A 15 -2.27 -11.89 -4.65
C ALA A 15 -1.96 -13.13 -3.80
N GLY A 16 -1.82 -14.28 -4.44
CA GLY A 16 -1.11 -15.43 -3.88
C GLY A 16 0.38 -15.08 -3.67
N PRO A 17 1.23 -16.04 -3.26
CA PRO A 17 2.67 -15.92 -3.51
C PRO A 17 2.88 -15.43 -4.94
N GLY A 18 3.70 -14.39 -5.12
CA GLY A 18 3.80 -13.65 -6.38
C GLY A 18 4.39 -14.46 -7.52
N SER A 19 4.89 -15.65 -7.21
CA SER A 19 5.25 -16.69 -8.16
C SER A 19 4.10 -17.05 -9.10
N CYS A 20 4.44 -17.75 -10.17
CA CYS A 20 3.48 -18.22 -11.15
C CYS A 20 2.67 -19.42 -10.66
N GLU A 21 2.93 -19.99 -9.48
CA GLU A 21 2.30 -21.23 -9.02
C GLU A 21 0.78 -21.11 -8.94
N GLN A 22 0.29 -19.99 -8.41
CA GLN A 22 -1.14 -19.70 -8.27
C GLN A 22 -1.70 -18.78 -9.35
N PHE A 23 -0.88 -18.38 -10.31
CA PHE A 23 -1.29 -17.42 -11.34
C PHE A 23 -2.18 -18.06 -12.39
N GLU A 24 -3.43 -17.60 -12.51
CA GLU A 24 -4.32 -18.06 -13.58
C GLU A 24 -4.02 -17.32 -14.88
N PHE A 25 -3.50 -18.05 -15.88
CA PHE A 25 -3.26 -17.49 -17.20
C PHE A 25 -4.56 -17.37 -17.99
N PRO A 26 -4.86 -16.21 -18.59
CA PRO A 26 -6.00 -16.07 -19.48
C PRO A 26 -5.73 -16.81 -20.80
N PHE A 27 -6.50 -17.86 -21.05
CA PHE A 27 -6.48 -18.58 -22.32
C PHE A 27 -7.68 -18.19 -23.18
N THR A 28 -7.46 -18.08 -24.48
CA THR A 28 -8.51 -17.99 -25.50
C THR A 28 -9.31 -19.29 -25.55
N ARG A 29 -10.44 -19.28 -26.26
CA ARG A 29 -11.26 -20.48 -26.48
C ARG A 29 -10.50 -21.62 -27.18
N ASP A 30 -9.47 -21.28 -27.94
CA ASP A 30 -8.63 -22.23 -28.67
C ASP A 30 -7.47 -22.74 -27.81
N GLY A 31 -7.38 -22.32 -26.54
CA GLY A 31 -6.33 -22.72 -25.59
C GLY A 31 -5.01 -21.97 -25.76
N GLU A 32 -4.99 -20.92 -26.58
CA GLU A 32 -3.82 -20.03 -26.72
C GLU A 32 -3.80 -18.98 -25.62
N LEU A 33 -2.64 -18.48 -25.23
CA LEU A 33 -2.57 -17.35 -24.28
C LEU A 33 -3.14 -16.09 -24.94
N ASP A 34 -4.08 -15.42 -24.27
CA ASP A 34 -4.75 -14.22 -24.79
C ASP A 34 -3.76 -13.05 -24.99
N TRP A 35 -2.68 -13.03 -24.19
CA TRP A 35 -1.61 -12.05 -24.31
C TRP A 35 -0.24 -12.65 -23.98
N PRO A 36 0.87 -12.16 -24.58
CA PRO A 36 2.21 -12.58 -24.19
C PRO A 36 2.52 -12.09 -22.77
N HIS A 37 2.37 -13.00 -21.80
CA HIS A 37 2.76 -12.73 -20.41
C HIS A 37 4.27 -12.74 -20.29
N ARG A 38 4.78 -11.76 -19.53
CA ARG A 38 6.18 -11.68 -19.15
C ARG A 38 6.34 -12.13 -17.73
N VAL A 39 7.40 -12.88 -17.48
CA VAL A 39 7.73 -13.43 -16.18
C VAL A 39 9.21 -13.18 -15.90
N LYS A 40 9.60 -13.20 -14.63
CA LYS A 40 11.01 -13.09 -14.22
C LYS A 40 11.44 -14.34 -13.48
N VAL A 41 12.68 -14.76 -13.67
CA VAL A 41 13.25 -15.89 -12.95
C VAL A 41 13.50 -15.51 -11.48
N LEU A 42 12.98 -16.32 -10.56
CA LEU A 42 13.03 -16.08 -9.11
C LEU A 42 14.27 -16.64 -8.43
N ARG A 43 14.95 -17.61 -9.04
CA ARG A 43 16.09 -18.31 -8.43
C ARG A 43 17.27 -18.36 -9.40
N GLN A 44 18.48 -18.15 -8.89
CA GLN A 44 19.69 -18.46 -9.66
C GLN A 44 19.72 -19.95 -9.99
N ASP A 45 20.21 -20.27 -11.19
CA ASP A 45 20.33 -21.62 -11.70
C ASP A 45 18.98 -22.37 -11.82
N SER A 46 17.90 -21.63 -12.08
CA SER A 46 16.58 -22.22 -12.32
C SER A 46 16.64 -23.21 -13.48
N LEU A 47 16.10 -24.42 -13.26
CA LEU A 47 16.22 -25.54 -14.17
C LEU A 47 15.25 -25.41 -15.35
N VAL A 48 15.72 -25.81 -16.53
CA VAL A 48 14.91 -25.86 -17.75
C VAL A 48 14.71 -27.30 -18.19
N TYR A 49 13.49 -27.69 -18.53
CA TYR A 49 13.12 -29.05 -18.91
C TYR A 49 12.74 -29.12 -20.39
N ALA A 50 13.03 -30.26 -21.02
CA ALA A 50 12.69 -30.49 -22.42
C ALA A 50 11.18 -30.63 -22.64
N ASP A 51 10.48 -31.17 -21.65
CA ASP A 51 9.07 -31.52 -21.69
C ASP A 51 8.40 -31.19 -20.35
N GLU A 52 7.08 -31.08 -20.36
CA GLU A 52 6.24 -30.78 -19.19
C GLU A 52 6.37 -31.88 -18.12
N ASP A 53 6.32 -33.15 -18.54
CA ASP A 53 6.25 -34.31 -17.65
C ASP A 53 7.61 -34.95 -17.32
N VAL A 54 8.70 -34.41 -17.87
CA VAL A 54 10.04 -34.99 -17.70
C VAL A 54 10.74 -34.33 -16.52
N ASP A 55 11.02 -35.08 -15.46
CA ASP A 55 11.72 -34.57 -14.27
C ASP A 55 13.25 -34.42 -14.44
N THR A 56 13.77 -34.75 -15.63
CA THR A 56 15.19 -34.59 -15.94
C THR A 56 15.41 -33.23 -16.62
N PRO A 57 16.13 -32.30 -15.96
CA PRO A 57 16.43 -31.01 -16.56
C PRO A 57 17.36 -31.18 -17.77
N LEU A 58 17.26 -30.24 -18.70
CA LEU A 58 18.20 -30.08 -19.80
C LEU A 58 19.61 -29.87 -19.23
N LYS A 59 20.54 -30.66 -19.74
CA LYS A 59 21.93 -30.56 -19.31
C LYS A 59 22.51 -29.23 -19.76
N ASP A 60 23.23 -28.56 -18.86
CA ASP A 60 23.96 -27.32 -19.14
C ASP A 60 23.05 -26.14 -19.56
N VAL A 61 21.75 -26.21 -19.25
CA VAL A 61 20.78 -25.12 -19.46
C VAL A 61 20.15 -24.75 -18.12
N SER A 62 20.60 -23.63 -17.57
CA SER A 62 20.00 -22.98 -16.40
C SER A 62 19.73 -21.51 -16.70
N LEU A 63 18.92 -20.88 -15.85
CA LEU A 63 18.60 -19.46 -15.98
C LEU A 63 19.06 -18.68 -14.78
N ASP A 64 19.58 -17.49 -15.07
CA ASP A 64 20.02 -16.55 -14.05
C ASP A 64 18.82 -15.85 -13.41
N PHE A 65 18.98 -15.54 -12.12
CA PHE A 65 18.00 -14.74 -11.38
C PHE A 65 17.65 -13.43 -12.10
N ASN A 66 16.39 -13.00 -11.98
CA ASN A 66 15.85 -11.76 -12.56
C ASN A 66 15.87 -11.71 -14.11
N SER A 67 16.24 -12.80 -14.78
CA SER A 67 16.09 -12.94 -16.23
C SER A 67 14.63 -12.79 -16.65
N SER A 68 14.36 -11.87 -17.57
CA SER A 68 13.02 -11.66 -18.13
C SER A 68 12.73 -12.70 -19.22
N LEU A 69 11.55 -13.30 -19.20
CA LEU A 69 11.10 -14.33 -20.13
C LEU A 69 9.71 -14.00 -20.69
N LYS A 70 9.37 -14.60 -21.83
CA LYS A 70 8.01 -14.59 -22.40
C LYS A 70 7.40 -15.97 -22.28
N VAL A 71 6.17 -16.03 -21.76
CA VAL A 71 5.39 -17.27 -21.70
C VAL A 71 4.81 -17.56 -23.09
N VAL A 72 5.03 -18.78 -23.57
CA VAL A 72 4.54 -19.30 -24.86
C VAL A 72 3.31 -20.17 -24.62
N THR A 73 3.37 -21.07 -23.64
CA THR A 73 2.21 -21.84 -23.17
C THR A 73 2.36 -22.10 -21.67
N ALA A 74 1.23 -22.37 -21.01
CA ALA A 74 1.16 -22.59 -19.58
C ALA A 74 0.40 -23.89 -19.29
N ARG A 75 0.84 -24.57 -18.24
CA ARG A 75 0.32 -25.86 -17.76
C ARG A 75 0.30 -25.88 -16.24
N ASP A 76 -0.16 -26.98 -15.66
CA ASP A 76 -0.40 -27.09 -14.22
C ASP A 76 0.86 -26.79 -13.41
N LYS A 77 2.01 -27.42 -13.73
CA LYS A 77 3.25 -27.27 -12.97
C LYS A 77 4.29 -26.35 -13.61
N ARG A 78 4.33 -26.31 -14.95
CA ARG A 78 5.40 -25.65 -15.70
C ARG A 78 4.88 -24.67 -16.74
N LEU A 79 5.72 -23.68 -17.05
CA LEU A 79 5.53 -22.74 -18.15
C LEU A 79 6.53 -23.03 -19.25
N PHE A 80 6.06 -23.09 -20.50
CA PHE A 80 6.93 -23.13 -21.66
C PHE A 80 7.29 -21.71 -22.06
N VAL A 81 8.58 -21.41 -22.11
CA VAL A 81 9.06 -20.02 -22.21
C VAL A 81 10.06 -19.82 -23.34
N ARG A 82 10.31 -18.55 -23.66
CA ARG A 82 11.40 -18.11 -24.53
C ARG A 82 11.99 -16.78 -24.05
N ARG A 83 13.18 -16.44 -24.56
CA ARG A 83 13.77 -15.11 -24.29
C ARG A 83 12.96 -14.00 -24.99
N PRO A 84 12.90 -12.78 -24.44
CA PRO A 84 12.14 -11.69 -25.04
C PRO A 84 12.57 -11.32 -26.47
N ASP A 85 13.85 -11.50 -26.78
CA ASP A 85 14.53 -11.16 -28.02
C ASP A 85 14.74 -12.35 -28.98
N SER A 86 14.32 -13.55 -28.58
CA SER A 86 14.44 -14.77 -29.38
C SER A 86 13.08 -15.34 -29.75
N ASN A 87 13.00 -15.95 -30.93
CA ASN A 87 11.86 -16.78 -31.32
C ASN A 87 12.02 -18.23 -30.88
N ASP A 88 13.24 -18.65 -30.55
CA ASP A 88 13.53 -20.02 -30.12
C ASP A 88 13.01 -20.24 -28.71
N ALA A 89 12.27 -21.33 -28.53
CA ALA A 89 11.84 -21.75 -27.22
C ALA A 89 13.04 -22.22 -26.38
N LEU A 90 13.05 -21.83 -25.11
CA LEU A 90 14.07 -22.28 -24.16
C LEU A 90 13.74 -23.67 -23.61
N GLY A 91 12.46 -23.89 -23.27
CA GLY A 91 11.99 -25.11 -22.63
C GLY A 91 10.91 -24.81 -21.59
N TRP A 92 10.63 -25.81 -20.76
CA TRP A 92 9.69 -25.76 -19.65
C TRP A 92 10.39 -25.38 -18.34
N ILE A 93 9.76 -24.57 -17.49
CA ILE A 93 10.29 -24.15 -16.18
C ILE A 93 9.18 -24.30 -15.14
N GLU A 94 9.55 -24.70 -13.92
CA GLU A 94 8.61 -24.75 -12.80
C GLU A 94 7.99 -23.38 -12.52
N ARG A 95 6.68 -23.37 -12.28
CA ARG A 95 5.94 -22.14 -11.99
C ARG A 95 6.40 -21.46 -10.69
N SER A 96 6.87 -22.24 -9.73
CA SER A 96 7.44 -21.73 -8.47
C SER A 96 8.76 -20.97 -8.66
N ASP A 97 9.46 -21.18 -9.78
CA ASP A 97 10.74 -20.53 -10.08
C ASP A 97 10.57 -19.26 -10.92
N LEU A 98 9.32 -18.86 -11.18
CA LEU A 98 8.99 -17.71 -12.03
C LEU A 98 8.06 -16.75 -11.28
N LEU A 99 8.34 -15.46 -11.37
CA LEU A 99 7.48 -14.38 -10.90
C LEU A 99 6.48 -14.01 -11.99
N CYS A 100 5.19 -14.14 -11.69
CA CYS A 100 4.12 -13.72 -12.59
C CYS A 100 3.48 -12.40 -12.18
N SER A 101 3.54 -12.05 -10.89
CA SER A 101 3.01 -10.78 -10.43
C SER A 101 3.90 -9.62 -10.86
N VAL A 102 3.33 -8.69 -11.62
CA VAL A 102 3.97 -7.40 -11.96
C VAL A 102 3.70 -6.32 -10.92
N THR A 103 2.82 -6.61 -9.96
CA THR A 103 2.46 -5.73 -8.84
C THR A 103 2.92 -6.33 -7.51
N PRO A 104 3.00 -5.52 -6.45
CA PRO A 104 3.44 -5.99 -5.14
C PRO A 104 2.47 -7.04 -4.58
N LEU A 105 2.95 -7.84 -3.63
CA LEU A 105 2.07 -8.63 -2.77
C LEU A 105 1.11 -7.71 -2.03
N ILE A 106 -0.14 -8.15 -1.98
CA ILE A 106 -1.21 -7.50 -1.25
C ILE A 106 -1.39 -8.22 0.08
N SER A 107 -1.41 -7.47 1.18
CA SER A 107 -1.67 -7.98 2.52
C SER A 107 -3.12 -8.44 2.68
N GLU A 108 -3.42 -9.08 3.80
CA GLU A 108 -4.81 -9.40 4.19
C GLU A 108 -5.68 -8.15 4.33
N SER A 109 -5.06 -7.00 4.64
CA SER A 109 -5.71 -5.69 4.71
C SER A 109 -5.93 -5.05 3.33
N GLY A 110 -5.61 -5.74 2.23
CA GLY A 110 -5.78 -5.23 0.87
C GLY A 110 -4.71 -4.24 0.41
N LEU A 111 -3.66 -4.02 1.20
CA LEU A 111 -2.63 -3.01 0.94
C LEU A 111 -1.36 -3.63 0.37
N GLU A 112 -0.67 -2.88 -0.49
CA GLU A 112 0.66 -3.28 -0.97
C GLU A 112 1.65 -3.41 0.18
N GLN A 113 2.27 -4.58 0.29
CA GLN A 113 3.26 -4.88 1.31
C GLN A 113 4.58 -4.17 1.02
N LYS A 114 5.04 -3.42 2.01
CA LYS A 114 6.37 -2.80 2.03
C LYS A 114 7.22 -3.46 3.10
N PHE A 115 8.53 -3.43 2.92
CA PHE A 115 9.49 -4.02 3.83
C PHE A 115 10.60 -3.01 4.14
N TYR A 116 10.92 -2.86 5.42
CA TYR A 116 12.03 -2.04 5.87
C TYR A 116 13.09 -2.92 6.50
N ALA A 117 14.27 -2.96 5.87
CA ALA A 117 15.40 -3.71 6.41
C ALA A 117 15.96 -3.02 7.65
N PHE A 118 16.23 -3.80 8.70
CA PHE A 118 17.01 -3.32 9.83
C PHE A 118 18.45 -3.15 9.41
N THR A 119 19.06 -2.08 9.89
CA THR A 119 20.46 -1.77 9.59
C THR A 119 21.25 -1.89 10.86
N LYS A 120 22.40 -2.56 10.80
CA LYS A 120 23.32 -2.53 11.93
C LYS A 120 23.93 -1.13 11.98
N ALA A 121 23.97 -0.58 13.18
CA ALA A 121 24.69 0.65 13.46
C ALA A 121 26.14 0.49 12.96
N ASP A 122 26.52 1.26 11.93
CA ASP A 122 27.92 1.40 11.50
C ASP A 122 28.44 2.83 11.75
N GLU A 123 29.75 2.96 11.95
CA GLU A 123 30.40 4.24 12.24
C GLU A 123 30.23 5.22 11.07
N LEU A 124 29.92 6.48 11.37
CA LEU A 124 29.82 7.54 10.37
C LEU A 124 31.09 7.60 9.50
N GLY A 125 30.92 7.37 8.19
CA GLY A 125 32.00 7.32 7.22
C GLY A 125 32.17 5.94 6.57
N ASN A 126 31.69 4.88 7.22
CA ASN A 126 31.49 3.59 6.58
C ASN A 126 30.10 3.56 5.94
N PRO A 127 29.94 2.99 4.73
CA PRO A 127 28.62 2.75 4.17
C PRO A 127 27.88 1.81 5.15
N PRO A 128 26.65 2.15 5.59
CA PRO A 128 25.92 1.37 6.56
C PRO A 128 25.90 -0.10 6.16
N GLN A 129 26.19 -1.00 7.11
CA GLN A 129 26.02 -2.42 6.90
C GLN A 129 24.53 -2.74 6.82
N THR A 130 24.04 -2.67 5.60
CA THR A 130 22.73 -3.17 5.26
C THR A 130 22.80 -4.66 5.00
N GLY A 131 21.71 -5.37 5.27
CA GLY A 131 21.65 -6.79 5.01
C GLY A 131 21.86 -7.10 3.53
N HIS A 132 22.32 -8.31 3.26
CA HIS A 132 22.49 -8.81 1.89
C HIS A 132 21.17 -9.35 1.36
N VAL A 133 20.93 -9.14 0.07
CA VAL A 133 19.92 -9.85 -0.69
C VAL A 133 20.56 -11.02 -1.44
N TYR A 134 19.80 -12.09 -1.59
CA TYR A 134 20.26 -13.36 -2.16
C TYR A 134 19.48 -13.70 -3.42
N THR A 135 20.10 -14.39 -4.36
CA THR A 135 19.41 -14.85 -5.59
C THR A 135 18.61 -16.14 -5.38
N VAL A 136 18.68 -16.74 -4.20
CA VAL A 136 18.03 -18.00 -3.82
C VAL A 136 17.52 -17.85 -2.38
N PRO A 137 16.25 -18.20 -2.08
CA PRO A 137 15.63 -17.92 -0.78
C PRO A 137 16.24 -18.69 0.39
N GLU A 138 16.72 -19.93 0.19
CA GLU A 138 17.25 -20.78 1.28
C GLU A 138 18.67 -20.39 1.71
N THR A 139 19.34 -19.53 0.94
CA THR A 139 20.75 -19.22 1.16
C THR A 139 20.92 -18.10 2.18
N ASN A 140 21.60 -18.41 3.28
CA ASN A 140 22.00 -17.44 4.30
C ASN A 140 23.52 -17.21 4.36
N SER A 141 24.28 -17.87 3.48
CA SER A 141 25.75 -17.78 3.45
C SER A 141 26.23 -17.06 2.19
N ILE A 142 27.29 -16.28 2.34
CA ILE A 142 28.03 -15.61 1.25
C ILE A 142 29.07 -16.58 0.64
N ASP A 143 29.10 -17.83 1.08
CA ASP A 143 30.06 -18.83 0.61
C ASP A 143 29.66 -19.43 -0.74
N GLY A 144 30.26 -18.92 -1.81
CA GLY A 144 30.11 -19.42 -3.19
C GLY A 144 29.68 -18.32 -4.16
N ASP A 145 29.82 -18.56 -5.47
CA ASP A 145 29.49 -17.65 -6.59
C ASP A 145 28.01 -17.17 -6.65
N ILE A 146 27.24 -17.36 -5.58
CA ILE A 146 25.89 -16.81 -5.37
C ILE A 146 26.07 -15.34 -5.00
N ALA A 147 26.19 -14.51 -6.04
CA ALA A 147 26.43 -13.08 -5.92
C ALA A 147 25.40 -12.44 -4.99
N ALA A 148 25.85 -11.94 -3.82
CA ALA A 148 25.12 -10.91 -3.10
C ALA A 148 24.95 -9.74 -4.07
N LEU A 149 23.74 -9.58 -4.62
CA LEU A 149 23.51 -8.74 -5.80
C LEU A 149 23.71 -7.25 -5.49
N ASP A 150 23.26 -6.82 -4.31
CA ASP A 150 23.35 -5.43 -3.89
C ASP A 150 23.24 -5.28 -2.37
N ARG A 151 23.67 -4.12 -1.88
CA ARG A 151 23.41 -3.68 -0.51
C ARG A 151 22.12 -2.88 -0.50
N LEU A 152 21.20 -3.21 0.41
CA LEU A 152 20.02 -2.38 0.62
C LEU A 152 20.46 -0.97 1.08
N LYS A 153 19.68 0.05 0.75
CA LYS A 153 19.79 1.40 1.30
C LYS A 153 19.18 1.40 2.69
N THR A 154 19.76 2.20 3.58
CA THR A 154 19.21 2.40 4.93
C THR A 154 18.00 3.32 4.84
N PHE A 155 16.96 3.02 5.64
CA PHE A 155 15.74 3.82 5.72
C PHE A 155 15.10 4.03 4.35
N TYR A 156 14.93 2.93 3.64
CA TYR A 156 14.27 2.88 2.35
C TYR A 156 13.23 1.77 2.43
N GLY A 157 11.97 2.09 2.19
CA GLY A 157 10.94 1.07 2.02
C GLY A 157 11.22 0.28 0.75
N TYR A 158 11.08 -1.04 0.80
CA TYR A 158 11.15 -1.94 -0.34
C TYR A 158 9.78 -2.52 -0.63
N THR A 159 9.48 -2.74 -1.89
CA THR A 159 8.24 -3.39 -2.30
C THR A 159 8.41 -4.89 -2.24
N VAL A 160 7.47 -5.62 -1.63
CA VAL A 160 7.49 -7.08 -1.55
C VAL A 160 6.76 -7.65 -2.75
N PHE A 161 7.42 -8.51 -3.53
CA PHE A 161 6.83 -9.15 -4.72
C PHE A 161 6.54 -10.63 -4.53
N ASP A 162 7.26 -11.30 -3.63
CA ASP A 162 6.99 -12.68 -3.27
C ASP A 162 7.46 -12.98 -1.84
N ARG A 163 7.02 -14.10 -1.28
CA ARG A 163 7.44 -14.60 0.02
C ARG A 163 7.72 -16.10 -0.04
N ASP A 164 8.84 -16.51 0.52
CA ASP A 164 9.13 -17.92 0.77
C ASP A 164 8.93 -18.16 2.26
N THR A 165 7.83 -18.82 2.61
CA THR A 165 7.44 -19.06 4.01
C THR A 165 8.33 -20.08 4.69
N ASP A 166 8.88 -21.03 3.95
CA ASP A 166 9.71 -22.11 4.50
C ASP A 166 11.12 -21.58 4.81
N ALA A 167 11.67 -20.76 3.93
CA ALA A 167 12.94 -20.07 4.15
C ALA A 167 12.81 -18.84 5.06
N GLY A 168 11.60 -18.28 5.21
CA GLY A 168 11.35 -17.06 5.96
C GLY A 168 11.99 -15.84 5.29
N THR A 169 11.81 -15.69 3.97
CA THR A 169 12.39 -14.60 3.19
C THR A 169 11.35 -13.87 2.34
N TYR A 170 11.65 -12.63 1.97
CA TYR A 170 10.85 -11.79 1.07
C TYR A 170 11.65 -11.45 -0.18
N LEU A 171 11.02 -11.54 -1.34
CA LEU A 171 11.57 -11.04 -2.59
C LEU A 171 11.28 -9.54 -2.71
N LEU A 172 12.34 -8.74 -2.83
CA LEU A 172 12.25 -7.27 -2.77
C LEU A 172 12.55 -6.61 -4.13
N ALA A 173 11.97 -5.42 -4.35
CA ALA A 173 12.38 -4.49 -5.40
C ALA A 173 12.30 -3.01 -4.94
N GLU A 174 12.98 -2.10 -5.65
CA GLU A 174 12.90 -0.65 -5.41
C GLU A 174 11.75 0.04 -6.15
N VAL A 175 10.98 -0.70 -6.96
CA VAL A 175 9.88 -0.18 -7.77
C VAL A 175 8.55 -0.73 -7.28
N GLN A 176 7.47 0.02 -7.49
CA GLN A 176 6.11 -0.48 -7.19
C GLN A 176 5.55 -1.40 -8.27
N GLN A 177 5.99 -1.23 -9.51
CA GLN A 177 5.56 -2.07 -10.63
C GLN A 177 6.79 -2.59 -11.36
N ILE A 178 6.83 -3.90 -11.58
CA ILE A 178 7.88 -4.54 -12.36
C ILE A 178 7.51 -4.45 -13.83
N ASP A 179 8.43 -3.90 -14.61
CA ASP A 179 8.41 -3.96 -16.06
C ASP A 179 9.59 -4.81 -16.59
N GLU A 180 9.85 -4.71 -17.90
CA GLU A 180 10.89 -5.49 -18.59
C GLU A 180 12.30 -5.16 -18.12
N VAL A 181 12.53 -3.90 -17.73
CA VAL A 181 13.84 -3.33 -17.39
C VAL A 181 14.03 -3.19 -15.89
N SER A 182 12.96 -3.32 -15.13
CA SER A 182 12.97 -3.33 -13.67
C SER A 182 13.75 -4.53 -13.16
N ASN A 183 14.52 -4.30 -12.11
CA ASN A 183 15.30 -5.35 -11.46
C ASN A 183 14.71 -5.69 -10.10
N LEU A 184 14.58 -6.98 -9.86
CA LEU A 184 14.45 -7.52 -8.51
C LEU A 184 15.77 -7.33 -7.78
N LEU A 185 15.72 -6.98 -6.50
CA LEU A 185 16.90 -6.89 -5.65
C LEU A 185 17.36 -8.29 -5.24
N GLY A 186 16.42 -9.16 -4.90
CA GLY A 186 16.68 -10.50 -4.39
C GLY A 186 15.84 -10.83 -3.16
N TRP A 187 16.09 -12.01 -2.62
CA TRP A 187 15.48 -12.55 -1.41
C TRP A 187 16.17 -12.00 -0.17
N PHE A 188 15.40 -11.56 0.81
CA PHE A 188 15.88 -10.97 2.05
C PHE A 188 15.26 -11.65 3.27
N PRO A 189 16.04 -12.00 4.31
CA PRO A 189 15.51 -12.64 5.52
C PRO A 189 14.48 -11.77 6.24
N ALA A 190 13.29 -12.31 6.47
CA ALA A 190 12.18 -11.62 7.14
C ALA A 190 12.54 -11.15 8.55
N LYS A 191 13.37 -11.93 9.26
CA LYS A 191 13.84 -11.64 10.64
C LYS A 191 14.72 -10.39 10.74
N ASP A 192 15.34 -9.98 9.64
CA ASP A 192 16.30 -8.89 9.58
C ASP A 192 15.64 -7.57 9.11
N GLY A 193 14.31 -7.48 9.21
CA GLY A 193 13.56 -6.27 8.96
C GLY A 193 12.13 -6.38 9.47
N VAL A 194 11.26 -5.53 8.94
CA VAL A 194 9.85 -5.50 9.31
C VAL A 194 8.97 -5.21 8.10
N LEU A 195 7.86 -5.92 8.01
CA LEU A 195 6.81 -5.59 7.07
C LEU A 195 6.04 -4.36 7.54
N TRP A 196 5.72 -3.49 6.60
CA TRP A 196 4.74 -2.43 6.72
C TRP A 196 3.59 -2.76 5.77
N ASP A 197 2.54 -3.35 6.34
CA ASP A 197 1.29 -3.80 5.69
C ASP A 197 0.12 -2.85 6.00
N SER A 198 0.49 -1.60 6.30
CA SER A 198 -0.37 -0.49 6.65
C SER A 198 -0.05 0.66 5.70
N ALA A 199 -1.00 1.58 5.54
CA ALA A 199 -0.77 2.85 4.85
C ALA A 199 -0.60 4.02 5.83
N TYR A 200 -0.71 3.77 7.13
CA TYR A 200 -0.65 4.82 8.13
C TYR A 200 0.81 5.17 8.44
N GLY A 201 1.07 6.46 8.54
CA GLY A 201 2.30 7.03 9.06
C GLY A 201 1.99 8.11 10.08
N LEU A 202 2.92 8.32 11.02
CA LEU A 202 2.76 9.33 12.06
C LEU A 202 3.68 10.52 11.82
N ARG A 203 3.21 11.68 12.26
CA ARG A 203 4.03 12.87 12.52
C ARG A 203 3.55 13.56 13.79
N PRO A 204 4.41 14.31 14.49
CA PRO A 204 3.94 15.25 15.49
C PRO A 204 2.98 16.28 14.87
N ALA A 205 1.86 16.54 15.54
CA ALA A 205 0.82 17.47 15.11
C ALA A 205 1.18 18.94 15.40
N SER A 206 2.12 19.18 16.32
CA SER A 206 2.53 20.53 16.74
C SER A 206 4.03 20.75 16.61
N GLU A 207 4.51 21.96 16.89
CA GLU A 207 5.94 22.30 16.99
C GLU A 207 6.65 21.64 18.19
N ARG A 208 5.92 20.92 19.05
CA ARG A 208 6.49 20.25 20.22
C ARG A 208 7.26 19.00 19.84
N THR A 209 8.24 18.68 20.68
CA THR A 209 8.96 17.41 20.62
C THR A 209 8.14 16.34 21.33
N ILE A 210 7.87 15.22 20.65
CA ILE A 210 7.28 14.03 21.26
C ILE A 210 8.37 13.01 21.59
N CYS A 211 8.04 12.02 22.42
CA CYS A 211 8.94 10.93 22.79
C CYS A 211 8.57 9.62 22.13
N ALA A 212 9.55 8.96 21.52
CA ALA A 212 9.48 7.54 21.19
C ALA A 212 10.39 6.73 22.12
N TYR A 213 10.05 5.48 22.32
CA TYR A 213 10.72 4.58 23.26
C TYR A 213 11.07 3.27 22.56
N LEU A 214 12.27 2.73 22.77
CA LEU A 214 12.71 1.51 22.06
C LEU A 214 12.10 0.22 22.65
N SER A 215 11.48 0.31 23.82
CA SER A 215 10.82 -0.80 24.49
C SER A 215 9.50 -0.36 25.14
N LEU A 216 8.58 -1.31 25.34
CA LEU A 216 7.35 -1.08 26.11
C LEU A 216 7.65 -0.69 27.56
N GLU A 217 8.70 -1.26 28.15
CA GLU A 217 9.10 -0.92 29.52
C GLU A 217 9.56 0.54 29.63
N ASP A 218 10.38 1.01 28.68
CA ASP A 218 10.81 2.40 28.62
C ASP A 218 9.63 3.34 28.39
N ALA A 219 8.68 2.97 27.52
CA ALA A 219 7.46 3.74 27.28
C ALA A 219 6.61 3.86 28.57
N ARG A 220 6.49 2.76 29.32
CA ARG A 220 5.75 2.70 30.58
C ARG A 220 6.38 3.55 31.67
N GLN A 221 7.71 3.47 31.80
CA GLN A 221 8.49 4.22 32.78
C GLN A 221 8.81 5.64 32.33
N GLN A 222 8.52 5.97 31.06
CA GLN A 222 8.90 7.20 30.37
C GLN A 222 10.40 7.50 30.48
N ARG A 223 11.24 6.48 30.30
CA ARG A 223 12.71 6.57 30.37
C ARG A 223 13.34 6.40 29.00
N HIS A 224 14.57 6.88 28.83
CA HIS A 224 15.33 6.74 27.57
C HIS A 224 14.58 7.25 26.32
N CYS A 225 13.84 8.36 26.48
CA CYS A 225 13.10 9.00 25.40
C CYS A 225 14.02 9.32 24.21
N GLN A 226 13.60 8.88 23.03
CA GLN A 226 14.13 9.28 21.74
C GLN A 226 13.30 10.48 21.25
N PRO A 227 13.83 11.71 21.32
CA PRO A 227 13.05 12.90 20.99
C PRO A 227 12.79 12.99 19.48
N ILE A 228 11.54 13.17 19.11
CA ILE A 228 11.09 13.39 17.73
C ILE A 228 10.58 14.82 17.63
N GLN A 229 11.36 15.69 17.00
CA GLN A 229 10.97 17.09 16.84
C GLN A 229 9.80 17.20 15.86
N GLY A 230 8.78 17.94 16.27
CA GLY A 230 7.61 18.24 15.47
C GLY A 230 7.79 19.39 14.49
N GLY A 231 6.66 20.01 14.17
CA GLY A 231 6.56 21.19 13.34
C GLY A 231 6.35 20.93 11.86
N ALA A 232 6.18 22.02 11.11
CA ALA A 232 5.84 21.97 9.68
C ALA A 232 6.93 21.34 8.79
N ARG A 233 8.14 21.07 9.33
CA ARG A 233 9.23 20.37 8.61
C ARG A 233 8.83 19.00 8.07
N TRP A 234 7.85 18.33 8.68
CA TRP A 234 7.40 17.01 8.26
C TRP A 234 6.83 17.00 6.83
N TYR A 235 6.28 18.12 6.37
CA TYR A 235 5.83 18.30 4.99
C TYR A 235 6.97 18.38 3.96
N ARG A 236 8.24 18.40 4.40
CA ARG A 236 9.40 18.31 3.50
C ARG A 236 9.89 16.88 3.33
N PHE A 237 9.54 16.00 4.27
CA PHE A 237 10.01 14.62 4.26
C PHE A 237 9.08 13.74 3.44
N GLN A 238 9.68 12.93 2.57
CA GLN A 238 8.97 11.97 1.73
C GLN A 238 8.35 10.83 2.55
N GLU A 239 8.85 10.58 3.76
CA GLU A 239 8.37 9.53 4.65
C GLU A 239 7.83 10.13 5.95
N ARG A 240 6.73 9.56 6.45
CA ARG A 240 6.27 9.69 7.83
C ARG A 240 6.87 8.56 8.66
N LEU A 241 6.64 8.53 9.98
CA LEU A 241 7.01 7.39 10.80
C LEU A 241 6.04 6.23 10.49
N PRO A 242 6.46 5.15 9.81
CA PRO A 242 5.54 4.07 9.44
C PRO A 242 4.88 3.47 10.69
N LEU A 243 3.54 3.47 10.71
CA LEU A 243 2.77 2.85 11.78
C LEU A 243 2.69 1.34 11.49
N LEU A 244 3.32 0.56 12.36
CA LEU A 244 3.36 -0.90 12.27
C LEU A 244 2.18 -1.55 12.98
N ASP A 245 1.82 -1.05 14.16
CA ASP A 245 0.70 -1.60 14.94
C ASP A 245 0.17 -0.60 15.99
N ARG A 246 -1.04 -0.83 16.49
CA ARG A 246 -1.63 -0.14 17.65
C ARG A 246 -1.70 -1.13 18.80
N VAL A 247 -0.87 -0.94 19.83
CA VAL A 247 -0.73 -1.87 20.95
C VAL A 247 -1.22 -1.25 22.25
N GLU A 248 -1.67 -2.07 23.20
CA GLU A 248 -2.04 -1.64 24.54
C GLU A 248 -1.07 -2.24 25.57
N ASP A 249 -0.53 -1.41 26.46
CA ASP A 249 0.29 -1.85 27.60
C ASP A 249 -0.24 -1.23 28.89
N ASN A 250 -0.72 -2.07 29.82
CA ASN A 250 -1.33 -1.65 31.09
C ASN A 250 -2.44 -0.59 30.93
N GLY A 251 -3.36 -0.80 29.98
CA GLY A 251 -4.47 0.13 29.74
C GLY A 251 -4.07 1.42 29.03
N LYS A 252 -2.81 1.54 28.58
CA LYS A 252 -2.33 2.71 27.83
C LYS A 252 -2.15 2.35 26.35
N PRO A 253 -2.85 3.04 25.44
CA PRO A 253 -2.65 2.84 24.02
C PRO A 253 -1.31 3.44 23.56
N LEU A 254 -0.59 2.68 22.73
CA LEU A 254 0.71 3.01 22.17
C LEU A 254 0.69 2.71 20.66
N TYR A 255 1.32 3.58 19.88
CA TYR A 255 1.70 3.28 18.51
C TYR A 255 3.01 2.50 18.49
N ARG A 256 3.04 1.35 17.83
CA ARG A 256 4.27 0.66 17.46
C ARG A 256 4.70 1.15 16.08
N VAL A 257 5.85 1.80 16.00
CA VAL A 257 6.30 2.51 14.79
C VAL A 257 7.69 2.06 14.38
N LEU A 258 8.00 2.24 13.10
CA LEU A 258 9.37 2.19 12.63
C LEU A 258 10.06 3.54 12.89
N LEU A 259 11.18 3.50 13.58
CA LEU A 259 12.02 4.64 13.88
C LEU A 259 13.31 4.57 13.07
N SER A 260 13.71 5.74 12.58
CA SER A 260 15.04 6.00 12.05
C SER A 260 15.67 7.08 12.89
N PHE A 261 16.80 6.77 13.51
CA PHE A 261 17.56 7.75 14.28
C PHE A 261 19.03 7.68 13.94
N TYR A 262 19.65 8.84 14.13
CA TYR A 262 21.08 8.99 14.20
C TYR A 262 21.49 8.97 15.67
N GLN A 263 22.18 7.93 16.10
CA GLN A 263 22.72 7.87 17.46
C GLN A 263 24.15 8.42 17.45
N ILE A 264 24.38 9.51 18.20
CA ILE A 264 25.74 10.02 18.45
C ILE A 264 26.30 9.30 19.67
N VAL A 265 27.35 8.50 19.49
CA VAL A 265 28.06 7.85 20.61
C VAL A 265 29.29 8.69 20.98
N MET A 266 29.23 9.32 22.15
CA MET A 266 30.35 10.03 22.76
C MET A 266 31.31 9.05 23.47
N PRO A 267 32.63 9.29 23.51
CA PRO A 267 33.34 10.53 23.15
C PRO A 267 33.78 10.63 21.68
N PHE A 268 33.43 9.68 20.82
CA PHE A 268 34.03 9.55 19.49
C PHE A 268 33.26 10.24 18.34
N GLU A 269 32.24 11.06 18.63
CA GLU A 269 31.39 11.73 17.61
C GLU A 269 30.93 10.79 16.47
N ARG A 270 30.69 9.51 16.78
CA ARG A 270 30.23 8.54 15.79
C ARG A 270 28.72 8.61 15.69
N LEU A 271 28.22 9.00 14.52
CA LEU A 271 26.81 9.00 14.14
C LEU A 271 26.46 7.64 13.52
N TYR A 272 25.64 6.85 14.22
CA TYR A 272 25.14 5.57 13.72
C TYR A 272 23.73 5.75 13.19
N GLN A 273 23.46 5.36 11.95
CA GLN A 273 22.10 5.29 11.42
C GLN A 273 21.53 3.89 11.65
N HIS A 274 20.42 3.80 12.38
CA HIS A 274 19.78 2.53 12.70
C HIS A 274 18.27 2.62 12.46
N VAL A 275 17.72 1.59 11.81
CA VAL A 275 16.27 1.38 11.69
C VAL A 275 15.84 0.40 12.77
N SER A 276 14.94 0.82 13.66
CA SER A 276 14.40 -0.03 14.73
C SER A 276 12.91 0.16 14.91
N VAL A 277 12.30 -0.74 15.68
CA VAL A 277 10.93 -0.54 16.15
C VAL A 277 10.96 0.26 17.45
N GLY A 278 10.01 1.18 17.59
CA GLY A 278 9.76 1.87 18.85
C GLY A 278 8.28 2.08 19.12
N TYR A 279 8.01 2.73 20.25
CA TYR A 279 6.68 2.91 20.80
C TYR A 279 6.44 4.39 21.14
N ILE A 280 5.30 4.92 20.73
CA ILE A 280 4.89 6.31 21.00
C ILE A 280 3.52 6.28 21.70
N PRO A 281 3.37 6.88 22.90
CA PRO A 281 2.06 7.01 23.53
C PRO A 281 1.07 7.74 22.63
N VAL A 282 -0.15 7.22 22.50
CA VAL A 282 -1.21 7.91 21.74
C VAL A 282 -1.57 9.21 22.46
N SER A 283 -1.57 10.33 21.72
CA SER A 283 -1.95 11.66 22.22
C SER A 283 -2.46 12.54 21.07
N ASP A 284 -3.02 13.69 21.42
CA ASP A 284 -3.41 14.77 20.51
C ASP A 284 -2.21 15.51 19.89
N GLU A 285 -1.00 15.25 20.38
CA GLU A 285 0.24 15.80 19.81
C GLU A 285 0.74 14.99 18.59
N ILE A 286 0.01 13.95 18.17
CA ILE A 286 0.37 13.06 17.06
C ILE A 286 -0.74 13.08 16.02
N ALA A 287 -0.37 13.33 14.78
CA ALA A 287 -1.27 13.19 13.63
C ALA A 287 -0.98 11.89 12.88
N GLU A 288 -2.05 11.18 12.52
CA GLU A 288 -2.01 10.07 11.57
C GLU A 288 -2.20 10.62 10.16
N ASP A 289 -1.23 10.38 9.28
CA ASP A 289 -1.35 10.60 7.84
C ASP A 289 -1.46 9.23 7.14
N VAL A 290 -2.09 9.20 5.98
CA VAL A 290 -2.31 8.01 5.15
C VAL A 290 -1.54 8.18 3.85
N TYR A 291 -0.71 7.19 3.55
CA TYR A 291 0.00 7.04 2.30
C TYR A 291 -1.00 6.65 1.20
N LEU A 292 -1.05 7.44 0.13
CA LEU A 292 -1.78 7.11 -1.10
C LEU A 292 -0.87 7.30 -2.30
N THR A 293 -0.88 6.36 -3.23
CA THR A 293 -0.35 6.57 -4.58
C THR A 293 -1.22 7.57 -5.35
N SER A 294 -0.70 8.17 -6.41
CA SER A 294 -1.53 9.00 -7.31
C SER A 294 -2.75 8.26 -7.84
N SER A 295 -2.65 6.97 -8.14
CA SER A 295 -3.81 6.21 -8.62
C SER A 295 -4.88 6.09 -7.55
N GLU A 296 -4.51 5.85 -6.30
CA GLU A 296 -5.45 5.77 -5.17
C GLU A 296 -6.08 7.13 -4.84
N MET A 297 -5.28 8.21 -4.89
CA MET A 297 -5.79 9.57 -4.76
C MET A 297 -6.85 9.88 -5.83
N GLU A 298 -6.58 9.59 -7.09
CA GLU A 298 -7.55 9.82 -8.17
C GLU A 298 -8.80 8.93 -8.03
N LYS A 299 -8.66 7.67 -7.59
CA LYS A 299 -9.81 6.80 -7.27
C LYS A 299 -10.68 7.40 -6.18
N TRP A 300 -10.08 7.97 -5.14
CA TRP A 300 -10.80 8.66 -4.07
C TRP A 300 -11.54 9.89 -4.58
N LYS A 301 -10.88 10.73 -5.39
CA LYS A 301 -11.50 11.91 -6.00
C LYS A 301 -12.67 11.54 -6.91
N ASP A 302 -12.48 10.57 -7.79
CA ASP A 302 -13.52 10.05 -8.68
C ASP A 302 -14.72 9.49 -7.91
N LEU A 303 -14.47 8.80 -6.79
CA LEU A 303 -15.52 8.24 -5.95
C LEU A 303 -16.32 9.36 -5.28
N LEU A 304 -15.66 10.38 -4.75
CA LEU A 304 -16.33 11.47 -4.04
C LEU A 304 -16.96 12.51 -4.96
N GLN A 305 -16.55 12.60 -6.24
CA GLN A 305 -17.12 13.54 -7.21
C GLN A 305 -18.64 13.38 -7.41
N LEU A 306 -19.21 12.20 -7.10
CA LEU A 306 -20.67 12.02 -7.16
C LEU A 306 -21.41 12.97 -6.22
N PHE A 307 -20.80 13.40 -5.11
CA PHE A 307 -21.46 14.25 -4.12
C PHE A 307 -21.75 15.65 -4.67
N ASP A 308 -20.96 16.14 -5.62
CA ASP A 308 -21.24 17.38 -6.36
C ASP A 308 -22.55 17.26 -7.15
N ALA A 309 -22.74 16.14 -7.85
CA ALA A 309 -23.94 15.91 -8.65
C ALA A 309 -25.21 15.79 -7.78
N LEU A 310 -25.07 15.33 -6.54
CA LEU A 310 -26.18 15.18 -5.60
C LEU A 310 -26.67 16.51 -4.99
N GLU A 311 -25.96 17.62 -5.18
CA GLU A 311 -26.35 18.93 -4.64
C GLU A 311 -27.70 19.40 -5.21
N THR A 312 -27.90 19.17 -6.50
CA THR A 312 -29.09 19.61 -7.25
C THR A 312 -30.28 18.66 -7.17
N VAL A 313 -30.10 17.49 -6.55
CA VAL A 313 -31.14 16.45 -6.47
C VAL A 313 -32.19 16.79 -5.42
N SER A 314 -33.46 16.58 -5.74
CA SER A 314 -34.56 16.81 -4.82
C SER A 314 -34.51 15.85 -3.62
N ARG A 315 -35.03 16.27 -2.45
CA ARG A 315 -35.04 15.42 -1.24
C ARG A 315 -35.72 14.07 -1.47
N THR A 316 -36.78 14.02 -2.27
CA THR A 316 -37.53 12.80 -2.59
C THR A 316 -36.77 11.82 -3.48
N GLU A 317 -35.81 12.31 -4.26
CA GLU A 317 -35.00 11.50 -5.19
C GLU A 317 -33.60 11.22 -4.65
N LEU A 318 -33.20 11.93 -3.59
CA LEU A 318 -31.84 11.89 -3.05
C LEU A 318 -31.38 10.47 -2.74
N ARG A 319 -32.21 9.64 -2.08
CA ARG A 319 -31.84 8.27 -1.76
C ARG A 319 -31.51 7.43 -2.98
N THR A 320 -32.41 7.42 -3.95
CA THR A 320 -32.21 6.66 -5.19
C THR A 320 -30.98 7.17 -5.94
N ALA A 321 -30.79 8.48 -6.06
CA ALA A 321 -29.63 9.07 -6.72
C ALA A 321 -28.33 8.77 -5.98
N PHE A 322 -28.33 8.84 -4.65
CA PHE A 322 -27.19 8.54 -3.79
C PHE A 322 -26.79 7.09 -3.94
N VAL A 323 -27.70 6.14 -3.68
CA VAL A 323 -27.39 4.71 -3.70
C VAL A 323 -26.94 4.26 -5.09
N ASN A 324 -27.67 4.66 -6.13
CA ASN A 324 -27.32 4.26 -7.50
C ASN A 324 -26.02 4.93 -7.96
N GLY A 325 -25.85 6.23 -7.68
CA GLY A 325 -24.62 6.95 -8.03
C GLY A 325 -23.40 6.36 -7.34
N PHE A 326 -23.53 6.04 -6.05
CA PHE A 326 -22.47 5.43 -5.25
C PHE A 326 -22.10 4.03 -5.73
N THR A 327 -23.10 3.17 -5.92
CA THR A 327 -22.93 1.81 -6.46
C THR A 327 -22.23 1.87 -7.82
N ASN A 328 -22.74 2.70 -8.74
CA ASN A 328 -22.16 2.84 -10.07
C ASN A 328 -20.73 3.39 -10.03
N SER A 329 -20.42 4.33 -9.13
CA SER A 329 -19.06 4.86 -8.97
C SER A 329 -18.10 3.79 -8.48
N ILE A 330 -18.47 3.01 -7.46
CA ILE A 330 -17.64 1.89 -6.97
C ILE A 330 -17.42 0.87 -8.09
N GLU A 331 -18.49 0.39 -8.73
CA GLU A 331 -18.38 -0.62 -9.79
C GLU A 331 -17.56 -0.12 -10.98
N ARG A 332 -17.69 1.16 -11.36
CA ARG A 332 -16.91 1.79 -12.44
C ARG A 332 -15.43 1.91 -12.08
N ILE A 333 -15.11 2.42 -10.90
CA ILE A 333 -13.74 2.75 -10.48
C ILE A 333 -12.95 1.45 -10.24
N PHE A 334 -13.56 0.46 -9.59
CA PHE A 334 -12.88 -0.78 -9.21
C PHE A 334 -13.14 -1.94 -10.17
N ARG A 335 -14.00 -1.75 -11.18
CA ARG A 335 -14.37 -2.76 -12.18
C ARG A 335 -14.85 -4.07 -11.55
N LYS A 336 -15.47 -3.98 -10.36
CA LYS A 336 -15.96 -5.12 -9.60
C LYS A 336 -17.41 -4.89 -9.22
N ALA A 337 -18.25 -5.84 -9.58
CA ALA A 337 -19.66 -5.86 -9.24
C ALA A 337 -19.87 -5.90 -7.72
N LEU A 338 -20.81 -5.11 -7.22
CA LEU A 338 -21.25 -5.15 -5.82
C LEU A 338 -22.31 -6.24 -5.57
N TYR A 339 -22.83 -6.85 -6.64
CA TYR A 339 -23.84 -7.92 -6.64
C TYR A 339 -23.35 -9.17 -5.89
N GLY A 340 -23.49 -9.18 -4.56
CA GLY A 340 -23.11 -10.29 -3.69
C GLY A 340 -22.62 -9.86 -2.30
N ASN A 341 -22.13 -8.62 -2.16
CA ASN A 341 -21.54 -8.10 -0.92
C ASN A 341 -22.32 -6.89 -0.36
N THR A 342 -23.60 -6.74 -0.72
CA THR A 342 -24.41 -5.56 -0.33
C THR A 342 -24.69 -5.49 1.17
N HIS A 343 -24.46 -6.57 1.91
CA HIS A 343 -24.61 -6.68 3.36
C HIS A 343 -23.33 -6.37 4.14
N VAL A 344 -22.17 -6.34 3.48
CA VAL A 344 -20.88 -6.05 4.12
C VAL A 344 -20.73 -4.53 4.24
N PRO A 345 -20.18 -4.00 5.34
CA PRO A 345 -19.84 -2.58 5.42
C PRO A 345 -18.97 -2.15 4.23
N LEU A 346 -19.24 -0.98 3.67
CA LEU A 346 -18.52 -0.48 2.52
C LEU A 346 -17.01 -0.31 2.81
N SER A 347 -16.62 -0.02 4.05
CA SER A 347 -15.22 0.06 4.47
C SER A 347 -14.49 -1.27 4.23
N GLU A 348 -15.09 -2.37 4.68
CA GLU A 348 -14.54 -3.71 4.51
C GLU A 348 -14.49 -4.09 3.01
N PHE A 349 -15.54 -3.76 2.25
CA PHE A 349 -15.54 -3.99 0.80
C PHE A 349 -14.42 -3.20 0.10
N LEU A 350 -14.30 -1.89 0.34
CA LEU A 350 -13.29 -1.06 -0.32
C LEU A 350 -11.87 -1.48 0.08
N GLN A 351 -11.67 -1.86 1.33
CA GLN A 351 -10.39 -2.33 1.80
C GLN A 351 -10.02 -3.67 1.17
N GLN A 352 -10.86 -4.70 1.29
CA GLN A 352 -10.56 -6.05 0.80
C GLN A 352 -10.56 -6.14 -0.73
N ALA A 353 -11.53 -5.49 -1.38
CA ALA A 353 -11.73 -5.65 -2.81
C ALA A 353 -10.91 -4.68 -3.65
N CYS A 354 -10.54 -3.53 -3.08
CA CYS A 354 -10.00 -2.42 -3.85
C CYS A 354 -8.67 -1.88 -3.32
N GLY A 355 -8.24 -2.32 -2.13
CA GLY A 355 -7.04 -1.85 -1.46
C GLY A 355 -7.09 -0.39 -1.03
N LEU A 356 -8.28 0.22 -0.97
CA LEU A 356 -8.40 1.60 -0.52
C LEU A 356 -8.47 1.66 1.00
N VAL A 357 -7.60 2.50 1.56
CA VAL A 357 -7.54 2.77 2.99
C VAL A 357 -8.74 3.64 3.36
N VAL A 358 -9.64 3.08 4.16
CA VAL A 358 -10.79 3.79 4.71
C VAL A 358 -10.50 4.13 6.17
N ARG A 359 -10.87 5.32 6.64
CA ARG A 359 -10.70 5.64 8.07
C ARG A 359 -11.65 4.79 8.91
N GLN A 360 -11.16 4.33 10.06
CA GLN A 360 -11.89 3.41 10.94
C GLN A 360 -13.28 3.95 11.38
N ASP A 361 -13.38 5.26 11.60
CA ASP A 361 -14.61 5.92 12.06
C ASP A 361 -15.31 6.70 10.94
N SER A 362 -15.28 6.17 9.71
CA SER A 362 -15.95 6.79 8.58
C SER A 362 -17.48 6.79 8.77
N PRO A 363 -18.15 7.96 8.78
CA PRO A 363 -19.60 8.03 8.85
C PRO A 363 -20.28 7.41 7.64
N LEU A 364 -19.65 7.46 6.46
CA LEU A 364 -20.23 6.92 5.24
C LEU A 364 -19.96 5.43 5.09
N PHE A 365 -18.73 5.00 5.35
CA PHE A 365 -18.29 3.65 5.02
C PHE A 365 -18.60 2.62 6.12
N CYS A 366 -19.14 3.03 7.26
CA CYS A 366 -19.68 2.10 8.25
C CYS A 366 -21.00 1.46 7.79
N TYR A 367 -21.67 2.01 6.77
CA TYR A 367 -22.91 1.48 6.20
C TYR A 367 -22.64 0.47 5.08
N SER A 368 -23.57 -0.46 4.93
CA SER A 368 -23.69 -1.27 3.71
C SER A 368 -24.63 -0.60 2.69
N ILE A 369 -24.60 -1.03 1.43
CA ILE A 369 -25.50 -0.49 0.38
C ILE A 369 -26.98 -0.70 0.76
N ASP A 370 -27.31 -1.83 1.40
CA ASP A 370 -28.67 -2.11 1.84
C ASP A 370 -29.12 -1.18 2.97
N ASN A 371 -28.21 -0.82 3.88
CA ASN A 371 -28.52 0.16 4.92
C ASN A 371 -28.82 1.54 4.33
N LEU A 372 -28.01 1.99 3.36
CA LEU A 372 -28.22 3.26 2.67
C LEU A 372 -29.53 3.27 1.86
N SER A 373 -29.99 2.10 1.41
CA SER A 373 -31.24 1.94 0.66
C SER A 373 -32.49 1.92 1.55
N ASP A 374 -32.35 1.56 2.83
CA ASP A 374 -33.47 1.44 3.77
C ASP A 374 -33.70 2.73 4.59
N PRO A 375 -34.81 3.46 4.38
CA PRO A 375 -35.12 4.66 5.14
C PRO A 375 -35.40 4.42 6.64
N LEU A 376 -35.65 3.18 7.06
CA LEU A 376 -35.80 2.82 8.47
C LEU A 376 -34.44 2.66 9.17
N VAL A 377 -33.39 2.33 8.43
CA VAL A 377 -32.03 2.19 8.96
C VAL A 377 -31.26 3.50 8.87
N VAL A 378 -31.27 4.14 7.70
CA VAL A 378 -30.63 5.43 7.46
C VAL A 378 -31.71 6.44 7.06
N PRO A 379 -32.27 7.24 7.98
CA PRO A 379 -33.31 8.22 7.66
C PRO A 379 -32.84 9.29 6.67
N ASP A 380 -33.78 9.95 5.97
CA ASP A 380 -33.43 10.97 4.96
C ASP A 380 -32.60 12.13 5.52
N CYS A 381 -32.81 12.50 6.80
CA CYS A 381 -32.00 13.54 7.45
C CYS A 381 -30.53 13.11 7.57
N GLU A 382 -30.29 11.85 7.90
CA GLU A 382 -28.95 11.28 8.02
C GLU A 382 -28.27 11.16 6.65
N LEU A 383 -29.01 10.69 5.65
CA LEU A 383 -28.51 10.64 4.28
C LEU A 383 -28.12 12.04 3.74
N THR A 384 -28.89 13.07 4.12
CA THR A 384 -28.56 14.45 3.79
C THR A 384 -27.25 14.88 4.47
N ARG A 385 -27.02 14.50 5.74
CA ARG A 385 -25.75 14.75 6.43
C ARG A 385 -24.58 14.02 5.78
N LEU A 386 -24.75 12.74 5.43
CA LEU A 386 -23.74 11.95 4.70
C LEU A 386 -23.36 12.59 3.36
N ARG A 387 -24.35 13.11 2.61
CA ARG A 387 -24.09 13.83 1.36
C ARG A 387 -23.22 15.08 1.60
N LEU A 388 -23.60 15.92 2.55
CA LEU A 388 -22.88 17.17 2.85
C LEU A 388 -21.46 16.88 3.34
N TRP A 389 -21.33 15.88 4.22
CA TRP A 389 -20.05 15.42 4.72
C TRP A 389 -19.17 14.85 3.58
N GLY A 390 -19.73 14.02 2.69
CA GLY A 390 -19.01 13.46 1.54
C GLY A 390 -18.53 14.54 0.56
N LYS A 391 -19.36 15.56 0.31
CA LYS A 391 -18.99 16.75 -0.48
C LYS A 391 -17.82 17.51 0.15
N ALA A 392 -17.88 17.76 1.46
CA ALA A 392 -16.80 18.46 2.16
C ALA A 392 -15.46 17.68 2.07
N HIS A 393 -15.49 16.35 2.20
CA HIS A 393 -14.29 15.54 2.00
C HIS A 393 -13.80 15.52 0.55
N ALA A 394 -14.69 15.60 -0.44
CA ALA A 394 -14.30 15.78 -1.84
C ALA A 394 -13.48 17.07 -2.02
N ASP A 395 -13.97 18.18 -1.45
CA ASP A 395 -13.30 19.49 -1.52
C ASP A 395 -11.96 19.49 -0.77
N MET A 396 -11.89 18.87 0.41
CA MET A 396 -10.63 18.71 1.15
C MET A 396 -9.60 17.92 0.34
N LEU A 397 -10.00 16.79 -0.26
CA LEU A 397 -9.09 15.98 -1.05
C LEU A 397 -8.64 16.67 -2.34
N GLU A 398 -9.51 17.44 -2.99
CA GLU A 398 -9.13 18.26 -4.13
C GLU A 398 -8.03 19.27 -3.74
N ILE A 399 -8.20 19.96 -2.60
CA ILE A 399 -7.19 20.90 -2.07
C ILE A 399 -5.87 20.19 -1.77
N VAL A 400 -5.92 19.06 -1.06
CA VAL A 400 -4.73 18.25 -0.73
C VAL A 400 -4.04 17.72 -1.99
N SER A 401 -4.80 17.39 -3.04
CA SER A 401 -4.25 16.86 -4.30
C SER A 401 -3.37 17.86 -5.05
N TYR A 402 -3.52 19.18 -4.80
CA TYR A 402 -2.58 20.20 -5.27
C TYR A 402 -1.21 20.11 -4.58
N GLY A 403 -1.13 19.41 -3.45
CA GLY A 403 0.11 19.12 -2.74
C GLY A 403 0.64 20.25 -1.87
N THR A 404 0.46 21.50 -2.25
CA THR A 404 1.05 22.67 -1.56
C THR A 404 0.07 23.45 -0.68
N LYS A 405 -1.19 23.03 -0.63
CA LYS A 405 -2.27 23.70 0.10
C LYS A 405 -2.93 22.74 1.08
N ARG A 406 -3.35 23.28 2.22
CA ARG A 406 -4.17 22.61 3.22
C ARG A 406 -5.59 23.17 3.21
N PRO A 407 -6.60 22.32 3.45
CA PRO A 407 -7.95 22.78 3.68
C PRO A 407 -8.05 23.45 5.06
N GLU A 408 -8.74 24.57 5.14
CA GLU A 408 -9.14 25.23 6.38
C GLU A 408 -10.67 25.27 6.45
N TYR A 409 -11.21 24.83 7.58
CA TYR A 409 -12.64 24.65 7.76
C TYR A 409 -13.01 24.64 9.24
N GLU A 410 -14.29 24.89 9.51
CA GLU A 410 -14.86 24.79 10.85
C GLU A 410 -16.00 23.78 10.87
N TYR A 411 -16.14 23.09 12.00
CA TYR A 411 -17.29 22.21 12.22
C TYR A 411 -18.42 22.99 12.88
N GLU A 412 -19.63 22.83 12.36
CA GLU A 412 -20.83 23.43 12.93
C GLU A 412 -21.46 22.53 13.99
N LYS A 413 -21.86 23.13 15.12
CA LYS A 413 -22.76 22.47 16.07
C LYS A 413 -24.19 22.66 15.60
N LEU A 414 -24.79 21.59 15.10
CA LEU A 414 -26.17 21.60 14.64
C LEU A 414 -27.17 21.81 15.79
N SER A 415 -28.21 22.59 15.49
CA SER A 415 -29.36 22.82 16.36
C SER A 415 -30.52 21.85 16.11
N GLU A 416 -30.54 21.16 14.96
CA GLU A 416 -31.59 20.21 14.59
C GLU A 416 -31.26 18.76 14.98
N THR A 417 -32.22 18.11 15.64
CA THR A 417 -32.17 16.71 16.05
C THR A 417 -32.45 15.78 14.87
N CYS A 418 -31.41 15.25 14.23
CA CYS A 418 -31.46 13.97 13.53
C CYS A 418 -30.72 12.98 14.46
N PRO A 419 -31.39 12.37 15.45
CA PRO A 419 -30.70 11.72 16.58
C PRO A 419 -29.77 10.59 16.16
N SER A 420 -30.03 9.93 15.03
CA SER A 420 -29.17 8.87 14.50
C SER A 420 -27.86 9.40 13.89
N ALA A 421 -27.84 10.68 13.47
CA ALA A 421 -26.76 11.26 12.68
C ALA A 421 -25.86 12.23 13.47
N ASP A 422 -25.95 12.26 14.81
CA ASP A 422 -25.18 13.18 15.66
C ASP A 422 -23.68 12.87 15.65
N HIS A 423 -23.29 11.70 15.16
CA HIS A 423 -21.91 11.29 14.95
C HIS A 423 -21.33 11.79 13.61
N ILE A 424 -22.15 12.37 12.72
CA ILE A 424 -21.72 12.85 11.41
C ILE A 424 -21.42 14.36 11.51
N PRO A 425 -20.14 14.78 11.47
CA PRO A 425 -19.79 16.19 11.58
C PRO A 425 -20.20 16.93 10.31
N ILE A 426 -20.60 18.20 10.46
CA ILE A 426 -20.90 19.09 9.33
C ILE A 426 -19.83 20.18 9.27
N VAL A 427 -19.25 20.33 8.09
CA VAL A 427 -18.36 21.45 7.78
C VAL A 427 -19.22 22.66 7.42
N SER A 428 -19.00 23.78 8.10
CA SER A 428 -19.70 25.04 7.82
C SER A 428 -19.01 25.80 6.70
N GLY A 429 -19.80 26.30 5.76
CA GLY A 429 -19.32 27.21 4.71
C GLY A 429 -18.46 26.52 3.65
N GLU A 430 -17.76 27.35 2.86
CA GLU A 430 -16.80 26.88 1.87
C GLU A 430 -15.47 26.50 2.55
N ILE A 431 -14.83 25.43 2.08
CA ILE A 431 -13.50 25.03 2.57
C ILE A 431 -12.45 25.88 1.87
N GLU A 432 -11.70 26.66 2.65
CA GLU A 432 -10.66 27.53 2.11
C GLU A 432 -9.35 26.78 1.88
N ALA A 433 -8.65 27.11 0.80
CA ALA A 433 -7.36 26.51 0.47
C ALA A 433 -6.21 27.44 0.87
N HIS A 434 -5.52 27.10 1.96
CA HIS A 434 -4.41 27.90 2.48
C HIS A 434 -3.05 27.26 2.14
N PRO A 435 -1.98 28.06 1.92
CA PRO A 435 -0.64 27.50 1.79
C PRO A 435 -0.27 26.63 2.99
N LEU A 436 0.37 25.49 2.73
CA LEU A 436 0.79 24.57 3.78
C LEU A 436 1.86 25.19 4.71
N GLY A 437 2.67 26.08 4.14
CA GLY A 437 3.70 26.86 4.82
C GLY A 437 4.68 27.43 3.79
N ASP A 438 5.97 27.16 3.97
CA ASP A 438 7.00 27.55 3.01
C ASP A 438 6.81 26.85 1.66
N ALA A 439 7.38 27.42 0.59
CA ALA A 439 7.18 26.95 -0.79
C ALA A 439 7.66 25.51 -1.06
N ASP A 440 8.49 24.95 -0.20
CA ASP A 440 9.02 23.59 -0.30
C ASP A 440 8.25 22.55 0.53
N MET A 441 7.22 22.97 1.27
CA MET A 441 6.34 22.07 2.04
C MET A 441 5.26 21.49 1.13
N ARG A 442 5.09 20.16 1.20
CA ARG A 442 4.17 19.41 0.33
C ARG A 442 3.49 18.25 1.06
N TYR A 443 2.29 17.90 0.60
CA TYR A 443 1.65 16.61 0.85
C TYR A 443 2.13 15.55 -0.14
N ASP A 444 2.53 15.97 -1.35
CA ASP A 444 2.96 15.08 -2.42
C ASP A 444 4.48 14.94 -2.53
N HIS A 445 4.94 13.73 -2.84
CA HIS A 445 6.36 13.41 -2.99
C HIS A 445 6.60 12.39 -4.10
N ARG A 446 7.86 12.27 -4.54
CA ARG A 446 8.30 11.14 -5.36
C ARG A 446 8.93 10.09 -4.47
N PHE A 447 8.45 8.87 -4.55
CA PHE A 447 8.92 7.72 -3.78
C PHE A 447 8.94 6.49 -4.69
N GLN A 448 10.07 5.77 -4.75
CA GLN A 448 10.21 4.55 -5.57
C GLN A 448 9.80 4.72 -7.05
N GLY A 449 10.07 5.89 -7.63
CA GLY A 449 9.67 6.23 -9.01
C GLY A 449 8.20 6.63 -9.19
N SER A 450 7.38 6.45 -8.15
CA SER A 450 5.97 6.83 -8.12
C SER A 450 5.74 8.18 -7.46
N HIS A 451 4.59 8.77 -7.78
CA HIS A 451 4.10 9.96 -7.10
C HIS A 451 3.12 9.52 -6.00
N ILE A 452 3.34 10.03 -4.79
CA ILE A 452 2.63 9.64 -3.58
C ILE A 452 2.10 10.87 -2.85
N TYR A 453 1.14 10.67 -1.95
CA TYR A 453 0.54 11.67 -1.09
C TYR A 453 0.53 11.15 0.36
N TRP A 454 0.88 12.02 1.30
CA TRP A 454 0.59 11.81 2.72
C TRP A 454 -0.63 12.64 3.11
N VAL A 455 -1.81 12.02 3.09
CA VAL A 455 -3.07 12.70 3.37
C VAL A 455 -3.39 12.58 4.86
N PRO A 456 -3.56 13.68 5.60
CA PRO A 456 -4.05 13.60 6.98
C PRO A 456 -5.32 12.73 7.06
N LYS A 457 -5.34 11.76 7.97
CA LYS A 457 -6.44 10.78 8.09
C LYS A 457 -7.80 11.45 8.22
N GLU A 458 -7.84 12.60 8.89
CA GLU A 458 -9.05 13.39 9.08
C GLU A 458 -9.65 13.94 7.78
N PHE A 459 -8.87 14.08 6.70
CA PHE A 459 -9.36 14.52 5.39
C PHE A 459 -9.85 13.39 4.51
N LEU A 460 -9.50 12.14 4.85
CA LEU A 460 -10.06 10.98 4.17
C LEU A 460 -11.48 10.69 4.65
N PRO A 461 -12.33 10.16 3.77
CA PRO A 461 -13.69 9.79 4.11
C PRO A 461 -13.74 8.52 4.99
#